data_AF-A0A1H8XSY2-F1
#
_entry.id   AF-A0A1H8XSY2-F1
#
_cell.length_a   1.000
_cell.length_b   1.000
_cell.length_c   1.000
_cell.angle_alpha   90.00
_cell.angle_beta   90.00
_cell.angle_gamma   90.00
#
_symmetry.space_group_name_H-M   'P 1'
#
loop_
_entity.id
_entity.type
_entity.pdbx_description
1 polymer ?
#
loop_
_entity_poly.entity_id
_entity_poly.type
_entity_poly.pdbx_seq_one_letter_code
_entity_poly.pdbx_strand_id
1 'polypeptide(L)'
;MIRDPEDDLRISYHQPARRLSEAAFRIAKQSIGKRIRSLPRAGMAWDKPTMPPAMPTLLLYAAAALAEIAGCFSVWAWWRLGASPLWLVPGAAALGAFAFLLALTESEAAGRAFAAYGGIYIAASLVWLWAAEGQRPDRFDCAGAALCLAGAAVILLAPRG
;
A
#
# COMPACT_ATOMS: atom_id res chain seq x y z
N MET A 1 31.10 33.60 -14.56
CA MET A 1 30.72 32.23 -14.14
C MET A 1 30.67 31.40 -15.41
N ILE A 2 31.79 30.76 -15.76
CA ILE A 2 31.93 29.98 -17.01
C ILE A 2 31.36 28.59 -16.71
N ARG A 3 30.27 28.21 -17.38
CA ARG A 3 29.70 26.86 -17.28
C ARG A 3 30.67 25.87 -17.92
N ASP A 4 30.92 24.76 -17.23
CA ASP A 4 31.79 23.70 -17.72
C ASP A 4 31.17 23.05 -18.98
N PRO A 5 31.88 22.93 -20.11
CA PRO A 5 31.39 22.26 -21.31
C PRO A 5 30.89 20.83 -21.08
N GLU A 6 31.46 20.13 -20.08
CA GLU A 6 31.01 18.79 -19.65
C GLU A 6 29.58 18.81 -19.09
N ASP A 7 29.15 19.90 -18.43
CA ASP A 7 27.79 20.04 -17.92
C ASP A 7 26.78 20.22 -19.05
N ASP A 8 27.11 20.97 -20.10
CA ASP A 8 26.22 21.16 -21.26
C ASP A 8 26.05 19.86 -22.07
N LEU A 9 27.11 19.05 -22.18
CA LEU A 9 27.04 17.71 -22.79
C LEU A 9 26.21 16.73 -21.95
N ARG A 10 26.36 16.73 -20.62
CA ARG A 10 25.54 15.92 -19.69
C ARG A 10 24.07 16.33 -19.73
N ILE A 11 23.78 17.63 -19.78
CA ILE A 11 22.40 18.16 -19.90
C ILE A 11 21.79 17.75 -21.24
N SER A 12 22.53 17.88 -22.34
CA SER A 12 22.04 17.55 -23.68
C SER A 12 21.82 16.04 -23.88
N TYR A 13 22.67 15.18 -23.32
CA TYR A 13 22.54 13.72 -23.43
C TYR A 13 21.46 13.13 -22.53
N HIS A 14 21.26 13.67 -21.31
CA HIS A 14 20.21 13.18 -20.40
C HIS A 14 18.80 13.69 -20.73
N GLN A 15 18.67 14.83 -21.41
CA GLN A 15 17.39 15.42 -21.82
C GLN A 15 16.51 14.47 -22.67
N PRO A 16 16.99 13.86 -23.78
CA PRO A 16 16.17 12.98 -24.61
C PRO A 16 15.76 11.70 -23.89
N ALA A 17 16.65 11.10 -23.08
CA ALA A 17 16.31 9.92 -22.27
C ALA A 17 15.22 10.22 -21.22
N ARG A 18 15.29 11.38 -20.56
CA ARG A 18 14.22 11.84 -19.65
C ARG A 18 12.90 12.05 -20.37
N ARG A 19 12.91 12.74 -21.52
CA ARG A 19 11.68 13.01 -22.31
C ARG A 19 11.01 11.73 -22.80
N LEU A 20 11.79 10.72 -23.22
CA LEU A 20 11.26 9.41 -23.62
C LEU A 20 10.66 8.66 -22.43
N SER A 21 11.30 8.69 -21.27
CA SER A 21 10.75 8.07 -20.04
C SER A 21 9.46 8.75 -19.56
N GLU A 22 9.38 10.08 -19.68
CA GLU A 22 8.19 10.85 -19.32
C GLU A 22 7.03 10.60 -20.29
N ALA A 23 7.31 10.54 -21.60
CA ALA A 23 6.32 10.20 -22.61
C ALA A 23 5.80 8.76 -22.42
N ALA A 24 6.69 7.80 -22.21
CA ALA A 24 6.33 6.41 -21.92
C ALA A 24 5.47 6.28 -20.65
N PHE A 25 5.86 6.98 -19.57
CA PHE A 25 5.09 7.01 -18.33
C PHE A 25 3.69 7.60 -18.52
N ARG A 26 3.56 8.69 -19.29
CA ARG A 26 2.25 9.29 -19.61
C ARG A 26 1.36 8.33 -20.39
N ILE A 27 1.90 7.66 -21.39
CA ILE A 27 1.17 6.67 -22.21
C ILE A 27 0.73 5.49 -21.33
N ALA A 28 1.62 4.94 -20.50
CA ALA A 28 1.30 3.87 -19.58
C ALA A 28 0.19 4.26 -18.60
N LYS A 29 0.28 5.45 -17.99
CA LYS A 29 -0.74 5.98 -17.06
C LYS A 29 -2.08 6.18 -17.75
N GLN A 30 -2.10 6.70 -18.98
CA GLN A 30 -3.33 6.87 -19.76
C GLN A 30 -3.94 5.52 -20.15
N SER A 31 -3.12 4.54 -20.56
CA SER A 31 -3.56 3.21 -20.93
C SER A 31 -4.18 2.48 -19.74
N ILE A 32 -3.49 2.46 -18.59
CA ILE A 32 -3.99 1.86 -17.34
C ILE A 32 -5.28 2.56 -16.90
N GLY A 33 -5.31 3.90 -16.91
CA GLY A 33 -6.50 4.65 -16.52
C GLY A 33 -7.70 4.39 -17.42
N LYS A 34 -7.50 4.31 -18.75
CA LYS A 34 -8.56 3.92 -19.69
C LYS A 34 -9.03 2.49 -19.42
N ARG A 35 -8.10 1.55 -19.20
CA ARG A 35 -8.41 0.14 -18.92
C ARG A 35 -9.22 -0.04 -17.64
N ILE A 36 -8.84 0.63 -16.55
CA ILE A 36 -9.58 0.59 -15.27
C ILE A 36 -10.99 1.18 -15.45
N ARG A 37 -11.12 2.31 -16.14
CA ARG A 37 -12.44 2.94 -16.39
C ARG A 37 -13.32 2.15 -17.35
N SER A 38 -12.72 1.36 -18.25
CA SER A 38 -13.46 0.48 -19.17
C SER A 38 -13.83 -0.87 -18.54
N LEU A 39 -13.30 -1.21 -17.35
CA LEU A 39 -13.76 -2.40 -16.65
C LEU A 39 -15.28 -2.23 -16.40
N PRO A 40 -16.07 -3.30 -16.57
CA PRO A 40 -17.48 -3.26 -16.22
C PRO A 40 -17.60 -2.76 -14.79
N ARG A 41 -18.13 -1.55 -14.60
CA ARG A 41 -18.63 -1.16 -13.28
C ARG A 41 -19.71 -2.18 -12.99
N ALA A 42 -19.58 -2.93 -11.91
CA ALA A 42 -20.55 -3.94 -11.55
C ALA A 42 -21.92 -3.29 -11.32
N GLY A 43 -22.67 -3.07 -12.40
CA GLY A 43 -24.12 -2.88 -12.46
C GLY A 43 -24.81 -4.19 -12.84
N MET A 44 -24.08 -5.30 -12.75
CA MET A 44 -24.64 -6.63 -12.76
C MET A 44 -24.96 -6.96 -11.31
N ALA A 45 -26.17 -7.45 -11.05
CA ALA A 45 -26.63 -7.97 -9.78
C ALA A 45 -25.73 -9.13 -9.30
N TRP A 46 -24.52 -8.80 -8.86
CA TRP A 46 -23.91 -9.51 -7.78
C TRP A 46 -24.83 -9.20 -6.60
N ASP A 47 -25.73 -10.12 -6.28
CA ASP A 47 -26.21 -10.22 -4.92
C ASP A 47 -24.95 -10.34 -4.09
N LYS A 48 -24.46 -9.18 -3.60
CA LYS A 48 -23.35 -9.13 -2.67
C LYS A 48 -23.76 -10.17 -1.64
N PRO A 49 -23.00 -11.26 -1.43
CA PRO A 49 -23.39 -12.26 -0.45
C PRO A 49 -23.74 -11.46 0.79
N THR A 50 -24.99 -11.61 1.27
CA THR A 50 -25.52 -10.80 2.38
C THR A 50 -24.52 -10.97 3.48
N MET A 51 -23.65 -9.97 3.65
CA MET A 51 -22.55 -10.13 4.56
C MET A 51 -23.18 -10.19 5.94
N PRO A 52 -22.68 -11.04 6.84
CA PRO A 52 -23.01 -10.92 8.26
C PRO A 52 -22.88 -9.43 8.66
N PRO A 53 -23.68 -8.97 9.64
CA PRO A 53 -23.85 -7.55 9.97
C PRO A 53 -22.55 -6.78 9.81
N ALA A 54 -22.60 -5.70 9.02
CA ALA A 54 -21.44 -4.96 8.53
C ALA A 54 -20.33 -4.91 9.58
N MET A 55 -19.31 -5.75 9.41
CA MET A 55 -18.14 -5.72 10.27
C MET A 55 -17.58 -4.30 10.17
N PRO A 56 -17.37 -3.60 11.30
CA PRO A 56 -16.83 -2.24 11.29
C PRO A 56 -15.63 -2.17 10.36
N THR A 57 -15.59 -1.18 9.45
CA THR A 57 -14.49 -0.99 8.49
C THR A 57 -13.12 -1.01 9.15
N LEU A 58 -13.05 -0.51 10.39
CA LEU A 58 -11.86 -0.57 11.23
C LEU A 58 -11.41 -2.00 11.55
N LEU A 59 -12.33 -2.92 11.84
CA LEU A 59 -12.00 -4.33 12.06
C LEU A 59 -11.50 -5.00 10.78
N LEU A 60 -12.08 -4.68 9.62
CA LEU A 60 -11.58 -5.17 8.34
C LEU A 60 -10.16 -4.68 8.07
N TYR A 61 -9.87 -3.40 8.31
CA TYR A 61 -8.52 -2.88 8.17
C TYR A 61 -7.53 -3.50 9.17
N ALA A 62 -7.94 -3.72 10.42
CA ALA A 62 -7.10 -4.37 11.42
C ALA A 62 -6.79 -5.82 11.05
N ALA A 63 -7.79 -6.58 10.61
CA ALA A 63 -7.61 -7.96 10.14
C ALA A 63 -6.73 -8.01 8.88
N ALA A 64 -6.94 -7.09 7.95
CA ALA A 64 -6.10 -6.95 6.76
C ALA A 64 -4.63 -6.65 7.14
N ALA A 65 -4.40 -5.76 8.11
CA ALA A 65 -3.06 -5.41 8.59
C ALA A 65 -2.36 -6.60 9.23
N LEU A 66 -3.04 -7.36 10.07
CA LEU A 66 -2.47 -8.58 10.66
C LEU A 66 -2.11 -9.62 9.60
N ALA A 67 -2.99 -9.82 8.61
CA ALA A 67 -2.75 -10.76 7.52
C ALA A 67 -1.57 -10.32 6.64
N GLU A 68 -1.46 -9.03 6.32
CA GLU A 68 -0.33 -8.50 5.55
C GLU A 68 0.98 -8.61 6.32
N ILE A 69 1.02 -8.19 7.59
CA ILE A 69 2.22 -8.25 8.42
C ILE A 69 2.69 -9.70 8.59
N ALA A 70 1.77 -10.63 8.90
CA ALA A 70 2.11 -12.05 9.02
C ALA A 70 2.62 -12.64 7.69
N GLY A 71 2.01 -12.25 6.57
CA GLY A 71 2.42 -12.68 5.23
C GLY A 71 3.81 -12.17 4.84
N CYS A 72 4.10 -10.90 5.12
CA CYS A 72 5.42 -10.31 4.91
C CYS A 72 6.46 -10.91 5.86
N PHE A 73 6.09 -11.13 7.12
CA PHE A 73 6.96 -11.72 8.13
C PHE A 73 7.35 -13.15 7.77
N SER A 74 6.49 -13.94 7.13
CA SER A 74 6.86 -15.30 6.73
C SER A 74 7.98 -15.33 5.68
N VAL A 75 8.00 -14.35 4.76
CA VAL A 75 9.08 -14.16 3.78
C VAL A 75 10.36 -13.74 4.51
N TRP A 76 10.25 -12.82 5.46
CA TRP A 76 11.38 -12.43 6.31
C TRP A 76 11.93 -13.62 7.10
N ALA A 77 11.08 -14.43 7.70
CA ALA A 77 11.47 -15.59 8.49
C ALA A 77 12.26 -16.60 7.63
N TRP A 78 11.79 -16.88 6.43
CA TRP A 78 12.51 -17.74 5.49
C TRP A 78 13.85 -17.11 5.07
N TRP A 79 13.85 -15.87 4.61
CA TRP A 79 15.02 -15.25 3.97
C TRP A 79 16.09 -14.78 4.97
N ARG A 80 15.69 -14.20 6.10
CA ARG A 80 16.59 -13.58 7.09
C ARG A 80 16.82 -14.45 8.31
N LEU A 81 15.84 -15.24 8.73
CA LEU A 81 15.93 -16.06 9.95
C LEU A 81 16.28 -17.53 9.66
N GLY A 82 16.41 -17.91 8.38
CA GLY A 82 16.76 -19.27 7.97
C GLY A 82 15.65 -20.29 8.21
N ALA A 83 14.40 -19.85 8.35
CA ALA A 83 13.26 -20.75 8.47
C ALA A 83 13.06 -21.58 7.19
N SER A 84 12.32 -22.68 7.27
CA SER A 84 12.03 -23.52 6.10
C SER A 84 11.24 -22.73 5.04
N PRO A 85 11.49 -22.94 3.72
CA PRO A 85 10.67 -22.37 2.64
C PRO A 85 9.17 -22.69 2.77
N LEU A 86 8.80 -23.70 3.56
CA LEU A 86 7.42 -24.05 3.85
C LEU A 86 6.63 -22.88 4.48
N TRP A 87 7.30 -21.92 5.12
CA TRP A 87 6.71 -20.68 5.63
C TRP A 87 6.11 -19.78 4.54
N LEU A 88 6.50 -19.95 3.28
CA LEU A 88 5.94 -19.19 2.16
C LEU A 88 4.49 -19.58 1.87
N VAL A 89 4.08 -20.82 2.19
CA VAL A 89 2.71 -21.30 1.95
C VAL A 89 1.68 -20.53 2.81
N PRO A 90 1.79 -20.53 4.17
CA PRO A 90 0.90 -19.70 4.99
C PRO A 90 1.09 -18.21 4.72
N GLY A 91 2.29 -17.77 4.32
CA GLY A 91 2.56 -16.40 3.91
C GLY A 91 1.74 -15.93 2.72
N ALA A 92 1.77 -16.70 1.63
CA ALA A 92 1.00 -16.41 0.43
C ALA A 92 -0.51 -16.45 0.70
N ALA A 93 -0.97 -17.39 1.53
CA ALA A 93 -2.36 -17.45 1.96
C ALA A 93 -2.76 -16.18 2.76
N ALA A 94 -1.91 -15.71 3.67
CA ALA A 94 -2.14 -14.50 4.45
C ALA A 94 -2.18 -13.24 3.56
N LEU A 95 -1.28 -13.13 2.57
CA LEU A 95 -1.30 -12.03 1.60
C LEU A 95 -2.56 -12.07 0.71
N GLY A 96 -3.02 -13.26 0.32
CA GLY A 96 -4.29 -13.43 -0.38
C GLY A 96 -5.48 -12.99 0.48
N ALA A 97 -5.50 -13.37 1.76
CA ALA A 97 -6.52 -12.95 2.71
C ALA A 97 -6.52 -11.43 2.92
N PHE A 98 -5.34 -10.82 3.04
CA PHE A 98 -5.17 -9.37 3.10
C PHE A 98 -5.84 -8.68 1.90
N ALA A 99 -5.50 -9.10 0.68
CA ALA A 99 -6.06 -8.51 -0.53
C ALA A 99 -7.59 -8.62 -0.58
N PHE A 100 -8.13 -9.78 -0.15
CA PHE A 100 -9.56 -9.99 -0.07
C PHE A 100 -10.23 -9.11 0.99
N LEU A 101 -9.71 -9.10 2.22
CA LEU A 101 -10.25 -8.29 3.33
C LEU A 101 -10.23 -6.80 3.01
N LEU A 102 -9.16 -6.31 2.40
CA LEU A 102 -9.04 -4.90 2.02
C LEU A 102 -10.05 -4.53 0.93
N ALA A 103 -10.33 -5.43 -0.01
CA ALA A 103 -11.33 -5.22 -1.06
C ALA A 103 -12.78 -5.18 -0.54
N LEU A 104 -13.04 -5.71 0.66
CA LEU A 104 -14.34 -5.63 1.32
C LEU A 104 -14.62 -4.26 1.96
N THR A 105 -13.59 -3.41 2.07
CA THR A 105 -13.76 -2.10 2.70
C THR A 105 -14.52 -1.14 1.79
N GLU A 106 -15.59 -0.55 2.30
CA GLU A 106 -16.40 0.41 1.55
C GLU A 106 -15.64 1.74 1.40
N SER A 107 -15.28 2.11 0.17
CA SER A 107 -14.58 3.36 -0.14
C SER A 107 -14.86 3.82 -1.57
N GLU A 108 -15.00 5.14 -1.76
CA GLU A 108 -15.24 5.76 -3.08
C GLU A 108 -14.13 5.46 -4.11
N ALA A 109 -12.90 5.25 -3.64
CA ALA A 109 -11.75 4.99 -4.48
C ALA A 109 -10.76 4.05 -3.77
N ALA A 110 -10.37 2.98 -4.45
CA ALA A 110 -9.42 1.99 -3.93
C ALA A 110 -8.12 2.64 -3.41
N GLY A 111 -7.57 3.63 -4.14
CA GLY A 111 -6.36 4.34 -3.69
C GLY A 111 -6.52 5.10 -2.37
N ARG A 112 -7.72 5.56 -2.02
CA ARG A 112 -7.99 6.19 -0.72
C ARG A 112 -8.16 5.16 0.39
N ALA A 113 -8.77 4.01 0.10
CA ALA A 113 -8.79 2.89 1.03
C ALA A 113 -7.37 2.44 1.36
N PHE A 114 -6.48 2.35 0.36
CA PHE A 114 -5.08 1.98 0.57
C PHE A 114 -4.32 3.02 1.41
N ALA A 115 -4.57 4.31 1.19
CA ALA A 115 -3.98 5.37 2.01
C ALA A 115 -4.47 5.35 3.46
N ALA A 116 -5.77 5.11 3.69
CA ALA A 116 -6.33 4.92 5.03
C ALA A 116 -5.70 3.74 5.74
N TYR A 117 -5.70 2.61 5.03
CA TYR A 117 -5.15 1.35 5.49
C TYR A 117 -3.66 1.48 5.85
N GLY A 118 -2.87 2.22 5.07
CA GLY A 118 -1.44 2.44 5.36
C GLY A 118 -1.20 3.04 6.75
N GLY A 119 -2.08 3.92 7.24
CA GLY A 119 -2.00 4.43 8.61
C GLY A 119 -2.22 3.34 9.66
N ILE A 120 -3.20 2.47 9.44
CA ILE A 120 -3.52 1.33 10.32
C ILE A 120 -2.39 0.30 10.29
N TYR A 121 -1.82 0.04 9.10
CA TYR A 121 -0.67 -0.84 8.92
C TYR A 121 0.53 -0.39 9.75
N ILE A 122 0.83 0.92 9.78
CA ILE A 122 1.94 1.46 10.57
C ILE A 122 1.70 1.24 12.07
N ALA A 123 0.50 1.57 12.56
CA ALA A 123 0.16 1.33 13.96
C ALA A 123 0.24 -0.16 14.34
N ALA A 124 -0.30 -1.04 13.49
CA ALA A 124 -0.26 -2.48 13.69
C ALA A 124 1.17 -3.04 13.64
N SER A 125 2.03 -2.49 12.77
CA SER A 125 3.44 -2.88 12.66
C SER A 125 4.22 -2.56 13.95
N LEU A 126 3.96 -1.42 14.60
CA LEU A 126 4.57 -1.10 15.90
C LEU A 126 4.06 -2.01 17.02
N VAL A 127 2.78 -2.39 16.99
CA VAL A 127 2.24 -3.39 17.93
C VAL A 127 2.88 -4.75 17.69
N TRP A 128 3.09 -5.14 16.44
CA TRP A 128 3.78 -6.38 16.07
C TRP A 128 5.24 -6.39 16.53
N LEU A 129 5.96 -5.29 16.30
CA LEU A 129 7.33 -5.08 16.78
C LEU A 129 7.44 -5.36 18.28
N TRP A 130 6.45 -4.89 19.05
CA TRP A 130 6.40 -5.13 20.47
C TRP A 130 6.02 -6.57 20.83
N ALA A 131 4.94 -7.09 20.22
CA ALA A 131 4.33 -8.35 20.64
C ALA A 131 5.05 -9.59 20.11
N ALA A 132 5.43 -9.59 18.83
CA ALA A 132 6.05 -10.72 18.15
C ALA A 132 7.58 -10.68 18.20
N GLU A 133 8.17 -9.48 18.10
CA GLU A 133 9.62 -9.29 18.08
C GLU A 133 10.20 -8.87 19.45
N GLY A 134 9.33 -8.53 20.41
CA GLY A 134 9.73 -8.20 21.78
C GLY A 134 10.41 -6.83 21.92
N GLN A 135 10.46 -6.03 20.85
CA GLN A 135 11.12 -4.73 20.83
C GLN A 135 10.10 -3.62 21.10
N ARG A 136 10.34 -2.82 22.14
CA ARG A 136 9.43 -1.73 22.50
C ARG A 136 9.59 -0.57 21.51
N PRO A 137 8.50 -0.04 20.93
CA PRO A 137 8.54 1.15 20.09
C PRO A 137 9.18 2.31 20.85
N ASP A 138 10.11 2.98 20.21
CA ASP A 138 10.79 4.12 20.79
C ASP A 138 10.00 5.43 20.54
N ARG A 139 10.55 6.54 21.04
CA ARG A 139 9.90 7.86 20.88
C ARG A 139 9.86 8.32 19.43
N PHE A 140 10.82 7.91 18.61
CA PHE A 140 10.88 8.24 17.19
C PHE A 140 9.89 7.41 16.40
N ASP A 141 9.70 6.13 16.73
CA ASP A 141 8.66 5.27 16.17
C ASP A 141 7.27 5.87 16.41
N CYS A 142 6.99 6.30 17.64
CA CYS A 142 5.73 6.95 17.97
C CYS A 142 5.54 8.29 17.23
N ALA A 143 6.59 9.10 17.11
CA ALA A 143 6.53 10.36 16.37
C ALA A 143 6.30 10.15 14.87
N GLY A 144 6.98 9.15 14.28
CA GLY A 144 6.79 8.75 12.89
C GLY A 144 5.38 8.23 12.63
N ALA A 145 4.87 7.35 13.50
CA ALA A 145 3.49 6.87 13.42
C ALA A 145 2.48 8.01 13.48
N ALA A 146 2.65 8.97 14.41
CA ALA A 146 1.77 10.14 14.49
C ALA A 146 1.77 10.96 13.20
N LEU A 147 2.94 11.16 12.58
CA LEU A 147 3.06 11.89 11.31
C LEU A 147 2.36 11.15 10.17
N CYS A 148 2.55 9.83 10.07
CA CYS A 148 1.91 9.02 9.04
C CYS A 148 0.38 8.97 9.21
N LEU A 149 -0.10 8.84 10.44
CA LEU A 149 -1.53 8.89 10.76
C LEU A 149 -2.14 10.26 10.42
N ALA A 150 -1.42 11.36 10.71
CA ALA A 150 -1.85 12.69 10.31
C ALA A 150 -1.93 12.82 8.77
N GLY A 151 -0.94 12.30 8.04
CA GLY A 151 -0.97 12.25 6.58
C GLY A 151 -2.15 11.45 6.03
N ALA A 152 -2.42 10.27 6.59
CA ALA A 152 -3.58 9.45 6.23
C ALA A 152 -4.90 10.18 6.52
N ALA A 153 -5.00 10.85 7.67
CA ALA A 153 -6.17 11.65 8.04
C ALA A 153 -6.41 12.80 7.05
N VAL A 154 -5.36 13.50 6.63
CA VAL A 154 -5.46 14.54 5.58
C VAL A 154 -5.98 13.94 4.28
N ILE A 155 -5.43 12.80 3.83
CA ILE A 155 -5.87 12.15 2.60
C ILE A 155 -7.35 11.76 2.67
N LEU A 156 -7.86 11.34 3.82
CA LEU A 156 -9.24 10.89 3.99
C LEU A 156 -10.23 12.03 4.21
N LEU A 157 -9.91 12.94 5.13
CA LEU A 157 -10.82 13.95 5.66
C LEU A 157 -10.76 15.28 4.90
N ALA A 158 -9.80 15.47 4.00
CA ALA A 158 -9.75 16.68 3.17
C ALA A 158 -11.09 16.89 2.42
N PRO A 159 -11.73 18.07 2.58
CA PRO A 159 -12.94 18.41 1.86
C PRO A 159 -12.70 18.33 0.35
N ARG A 160 -13.64 17.72 -0.36
CA ARG A 160 -13.62 17.67 -1.82
C ARG A 160 -14.82 18.46 -2.31
N GLY A 161 -14.53 19.64 -2.85
CA GLY A 161 -15.49 20.40 -3.65
C GLY A 161 -15.61 19.82 -5.06
#